data_AF-A0A4Q3VJ85-F1
#
_entry.id   AF-A0A4Q3VJ85-F1
#
_cell.length_a   1.000
_cell.length_b   1.000
_cell.length_c   1.000
_cell.angle_alpha   90.00
_cell.angle_beta   90.00
_cell.angle_gamma   90.00
#
_symmetry.space_group_name_H-M   'P 1'
#
loop_
_entity.id
_entity.type
_entity.pdbx_description
1 polymer ?
#
loop_
_entity_poly.entity_id
_entity_poly.type
_entity_poly.pdbx_seq_one_letter_code
_entity_poly.pdbx_strand_id
1 'polypeptide(L)'
;MANIPDTVLGTSDPVDLCKGFALFPGLGTARAGIQANNTSKSLFSASPQFLMWKFNANANYGIYMGICGPSYGFRYDATGSTSNGTLTLNVANDVSAGGLLVGLNLSLGATITVQQLSINWVWDGWNSHIATNWNTAFNVSPAIQVDLLGLIITVILYINDQKGDDKNQFLSKVNDFTPNLLGSYGFFDQKANQLANSGNGQMSFEPALLIPINLATFIPQLVDINKGLAVLWGGFGFGPQFGISIPTTVTVNSFSVDSSNYSNLTWNGGTVTATGGTEIASPTTLGCGVSHSPGFDVQIGAWAQFYILKLFEIGASVAIDILALLGIEPKFGPFQNSVSSPIGGGPND
;
A
#
# COMPACT_ATOMS: atom_id res chain seq x y z
N MET A 1 15.11 -23.09 30.22
CA MET A 1 14.57 -21.80 29.77
C MET A 1 15.12 -21.53 28.39
N ALA A 2 14.27 -21.32 27.39
CA ALA A 2 14.70 -20.92 26.05
C ALA A 2 14.36 -19.45 25.79
N ASN A 3 15.36 -18.69 25.31
CA ASN A 3 15.22 -17.29 24.99
C ASN A 3 14.67 -17.10 23.57
N ILE A 4 13.77 -16.14 23.40
CA ILE A 4 13.21 -15.71 22.13
C ILE A 4 13.80 -14.33 21.85
N PRO A 5 14.85 -14.22 21.00
CA PRO A 5 15.34 -12.93 20.53
C PRO A 5 14.27 -12.18 19.74
N ASP A 6 14.55 -10.91 19.43
CA ASP A 6 13.65 -10.05 18.68
C ASP A 6 13.22 -10.70 17.37
N THR A 7 11.93 -10.99 17.27
CA THR A 7 11.32 -11.74 16.18
C THR A 7 10.11 -10.99 15.67
N VAL A 8 10.09 -10.68 14.38
CA VAL A 8 8.98 -9.98 13.75
C VAL A 8 7.89 -10.99 13.38
N LEU A 9 6.71 -10.84 13.99
CA LEU A 9 5.51 -11.61 13.66
C LEU A 9 4.56 -10.74 12.86
N GLY A 10 4.06 -11.26 11.75
CA GLY A 10 3.13 -10.53 10.92
C GLY A 10 2.81 -11.26 9.64
N THR A 11 1.91 -10.66 8.86
CA THR A 11 1.61 -11.09 7.49
C THR A 11 2.71 -10.69 6.50
N SER A 12 3.45 -9.62 6.81
CA SER A 12 4.56 -9.09 6.01
C SER A 12 5.33 -8.02 6.81
N ASP A 13 6.54 -7.68 6.37
CA ASP A 13 7.32 -6.57 6.90
C ASP A 13 7.97 -5.75 5.76
N PRO A 14 7.50 -4.51 5.47
CA PRO A 14 6.44 -3.76 6.15
C PRO A 14 5.04 -4.35 5.92
N VAL A 15 4.03 -3.84 6.65
CA VAL A 15 2.64 -4.31 6.53
C VAL A 15 2.10 -4.06 5.12
N ASP A 16 1.66 -5.12 4.45
CA ASP A 16 1.16 -5.13 3.07
C ASP A 16 -0.17 -5.90 2.98
N LEU A 17 -1.21 -5.21 2.54
CA LEU A 17 -2.54 -5.78 2.34
C LEU A 17 -2.58 -6.86 1.25
N CYS A 18 -1.70 -6.80 0.26
CA CYS A 18 -1.61 -7.82 -0.78
C CYS A 18 -1.11 -9.17 -0.24
N LYS A 19 -0.34 -9.17 0.84
CA LYS A 19 0.14 -10.37 1.54
C LYS A 19 -0.76 -10.77 2.72
N GLY A 20 -1.58 -9.83 3.20
CA GLY A 20 -2.52 -10.01 4.32
C GLY A 20 -3.66 -11.02 4.10
N PHE A 21 -4.37 -11.36 5.16
CA PHE A 21 -5.48 -12.30 5.15
C PHE A 21 -6.76 -11.70 4.54
N ALA A 22 -7.62 -12.55 3.97
CA ALA A 22 -8.93 -12.12 3.48
C ALA A 22 -9.81 -11.62 4.63
N LEU A 23 -10.43 -10.46 4.47
CA LEU A 23 -11.45 -10.00 5.43
C LEU A 23 -12.63 -10.97 5.43
N PHE A 24 -13.10 -11.39 4.25
CA PHE A 24 -14.19 -12.35 4.09
C PHE A 24 -13.69 -13.63 3.40
N PRO A 25 -13.27 -14.67 4.14
CA PRO A 25 -12.69 -15.88 3.54
C PRO A 25 -13.57 -16.57 2.49
N GLY A 26 -14.90 -16.55 2.68
CA GLY A 26 -15.85 -17.11 1.72
C GLY A 26 -15.91 -16.37 0.37
N LEU A 27 -15.50 -15.10 0.32
CA LEU A 27 -15.37 -14.30 -0.90
C LEU A 27 -13.92 -14.30 -1.45
N GLY A 28 -12.95 -14.72 -0.63
CA GLY A 28 -11.53 -14.64 -0.94
C GLY A 28 -10.99 -13.21 -0.90
N THR A 29 -9.76 -13.04 -1.41
CA THR A 29 -9.18 -11.72 -1.69
C THR A 29 -9.13 -11.52 -3.21
N ALA A 30 -9.51 -10.34 -3.69
CA ALA A 30 -9.14 -9.93 -5.04
C ALA A 30 -7.65 -9.58 -5.00
N ARG A 31 -6.83 -10.50 -5.50
CA ARG A 31 -5.41 -10.29 -5.77
C ARG A 31 -5.23 -10.46 -7.26
N ALA A 32 -5.30 -9.35 -7.99
CA ALA A 32 -5.08 -9.38 -9.43
C ALA A 32 -4.10 -8.27 -9.80
N GLY A 33 -2.93 -8.70 -10.28
CA GLY A 33 -1.97 -7.83 -10.94
C GLY A 33 -2.05 -8.09 -12.44
N ILE A 34 -2.55 -7.13 -13.21
CA ILE A 34 -2.39 -7.13 -14.65
C ILE A 34 -1.13 -6.34 -14.96
N GLN A 35 -0.04 -7.06 -15.19
CA GLN A 35 1.13 -6.49 -15.83
C GLN A 35 0.93 -6.62 -17.34
N ALA A 36 0.47 -5.55 -17.97
CA ALA A 36 0.49 -5.47 -19.43
C ALA A 36 1.95 -5.25 -19.85
N ASN A 37 2.58 -6.37 -20.25
CA ASN A 37 3.88 -6.52 -20.92
C ASN A 37 5.10 -6.73 -20.00
N ASN A 38 5.60 -7.98 -19.94
CA ASN A 38 7.01 -8.27 -19.59
C ASN A 38 8.00 -7.75 -20.67
N THR A 39 7.49 -7.32 -21.82
CA THR A 39 8.24 -6.77 -22.95
C THR A 39 7.70 -5.39 -23.27
N SER A 40 8.34 -4.37 -22.71
CA SER A 40 8.02 -2.97 -22.95
C SER A 40 7.72 -2.73 -24.45
N LYS A 41 6.49 -2.33 -24.78
CA LYS A 41 6.14 -2.10 -26.18
C LYS A 41 6.90 -0.86 -26.63
N SER A 42 7.66 -0.99 -27.72
CA SER A 42 8.40 0.13 -28.28
C SER A 42 7.39 1.17 -28.78
N LEU A 43 7.40 2.37 -28.17
CA LEU A 43 6.72 3.57 -28.65
C LEU A 43 7.30 3.98 -30.00
N PHE A 44 8.63 3.96 -30.09
CA PHE A 44 9.37 4.05 -31.34
C PHE A 44 10.76 3.44 -31.16
N SER A 45 11.27 2.85 -32.23
CA SER A 45 12.66 2.43 -32.34
C SER A 45 13.21 2.95 -33.66
N ALA A 46 14.20 3.83 -33.58
CA ALA A 46 14.82 4.47 -34.73
C ALA A 46 16.34 4.31 -34.63
N SER A 47 16.95 3.87 -35.73
CA SER A 47 18.40 3.73 -35.83
C SER A 47 18.96 4.49 -37.05
N PRO A 48 18.79 5.82 -37.15
CA PRO A 48 19.31 6.54 -38.31
C PRO A 48 20.83 6.63 -38.26
N GLN A 49 21.46 6.41 -39.41
CA GLN A 49 22.90 6.56 -39.60
C GLN A 49 23.17 7.74 -40.53
N PHE A 50 24.02 8.67 -40.09
CA PHE A 50 24.48 9.81 -40.89
C PHE A 50 26.00 9.86 -40.87
N LEU A 51 26.63 9.62 -42.03
CA LEU A 51 28.09 9.61 -42.19
C LEU A 51 28.77 8.66 -41.18
N MET A 52 29.61 9.22 -40.30
CA MET A 52 30.37 8.52 -39.25
C MET A 52 29.60 8.44 -37.92
N TRP A 53 28.29 8.69 -37.91
CA TRP A 53 27.48 8.70 -36.70
C TRP A 53 26.28 7.78 -36.85
N LYS A 54 26.09 6.91 -35.87
CA LYS A 54 24.92 6.03 -35.75
C LYS A 54 24.16 6.42 -34.50
N PHE A 55 22.90 6.79 -34.67
CA PHE A 55 22.00 7.12 -33.58
C PHE A 55 21.10 5.91 -33.37
N ASN A 56 20.91 5.48 -32.13
CA ASN A 56 19.93 4.48 -31.75
C ASN A 56 19.04 5.12 -30.69
N ALA A 57 17.77 5.30 -30.99
CA ALA A 57 16.78 5.79 -30.05
C ALA A 57 15.66 4.76 -29.94
N ASN A 58 15.39 4.28 -28.73
CA ASN A 58 14.28 3.40 -28.42
C ASN A 58 13.50 4.02 -27.27
N ALA A 59 12.20 4.22 -27.43
CA ALA A 59 11.30 4.53 -26.32
C ALA A 59 10.34 3.38 -26.12
N ASN A 60 10.01 3.09 -24.87
CA ASN A 60 9.15 1.99 -24.49
C ASN A 60 8.21 2.40 -23.35
N TYR A 61 7.09 1.69 -23.23
CA TYR A 61 6.15 1.89 -22.13
C TYR A 61 5.62 0.57 -21.57
N GLY A 62 5.24 0.59 -20.29
CA GLY A 62 4.59 -0.51 -19.59
C GLY A 62 3.46 0.02 -18.70
N ILE A 63 2.36 -0.73 -18.60
CA ILE A 63 1.24 -0.40 -17.72
C ILE A 63 1.10 -1.52 -16.69
N TYR A 64 1.10 -1.16 -15.42
CA TYR A 64 0.87 -2.07 -14.31
C TYR A 64 -0.40 -1.65 -13.57
N MET A 65 -1.36 -2.55 -13.46
CA MET A 65 -2.58 -2.36 -12.67
C MET A 65 -2.67 -3.46 -11.61
N GLY A 66 -2.97 -3.10 -10.37
CA GLY A 66 -3.12 -4.05 -9.26
C GLY A 66 -4.35 -3.76 -8.43
N ILE A 67 -5.02 -4.80 -7.94
CA ILE A 67 -6.00 -4.72 -6.85
C ILE A 67 -5.58 -5.67 -5.73
N CYS A 68 -5.68 -5.20 -4.49
CA CYS A 68 -5.43 -5.96 -3.28
C CYS A 68 -6.54 -5.71 -2.26
N GLY A 69 -7.22 -6.78 -1.86
CA GLY A 69 -8.25 -6.77 -0.82
C GLY A 69 -9.61 -7.30 -1.31
N PRO A 70 -10.66 -7.26 -0.47
CA PRO A 70 -10.68 -6.78 0.90
C PRO A 70 -9.83 -7.68 1.82
N SER A 71 -8.80 -7.12 2.42
CA SER A 71 -7.83 -7.87 3.23
C SER A 71 -7.35 -7.06 4.44
N TYR A 72 -6.67 -7.73 5.36
CA TYR A 72 -5.96 -7.09 6.46
C TYR A 72 -4.58 -7.70 6.67
N GLY A 73 -3.64 -6.86 7.07
CA GLY A 73 -2.29 -7.24 7.46
C GLY A 73 -1.96 -6.70 8.83
N PHE A 74 -0.98 -7.33 9.48
CA PHE A 74 -0.44 -6.84 10.74
C PHE A 74 1.02 -7.21 10.87
N ARG A 75 1.74 -6.48 11.71
CA ARG A 75 3.11 -6.75 12.13
C ARG A 75 3.26 -6.32 13.58
N TYR A 76 4.06 -7.04 14.35
CA TYR A 76 4.61 -6.59 15.62
C TYR A 76 5.92 -7.32 15.93
N ASP A 77 6.73 -6.70 16.77
CA ASP A 77 8.01 -7.26 17.23
C ASP A 77 7.77 -8.00 18.55
N ALA A 78 8.28 -9.22 18.67
CA ALA A 78 8.11 -10.07 19.85
C ALA A 78 9.46 -10.53 20.40
N THR A 79 9.71 -10.26 21.68
CA THR A 79 10.92 -10.67 22.43
C THR A 79 10.51 -11.36 23.71
N GLY A 80 11.22 -12.39 24.18
CA GLY A 80 10.84 -12.99 25.45
C GLY A 80 11.47 -14.34 25.72
N SER A 81 10.76 -15.21 26.43
CA SER A 81 11.28 -16.54 26.77
C SER A 81 10.18 -17.55 27.06
N THR A 82 10.55 -18.83 27.00
CA THR A 82 9.74 -19.95 27.48
C THR A 82 10.39 -20.59 28.71
N SER A 83 9.56 -20.91 29.71
CA SER A 83 9.99 -21.57 30.94
C SER A 83 8.81 -22.34 31.55
N ASN A 84 9.00 -23.63 31.85
CA ASN A 84 8.02 -24.46 32.57
C ASN A 84 6.61 -24.42 31.96
N GLY A 85 6.51 -24.48 30.62
CA GLY A 85 5.23 -24.46 29.89
C GLY A 85 4.51 -23.11 29.89
N THR A 86 5.21 -22.06 30.32
CA THR A 86 4.78 -20.66 30.20
C THR A 86 5.64 -19.96 29.16
N LEU A 87 5.00 -19.19 28.29
CA LEU A 87 5.61 -18.28 27.34
C LEU A 87 5.35 -16.85 27.81
N THR A 88 6.39 -16.04 27.91
CA THR A 88 6.26 -14.61 28.21
C THR A 88 6.93 -13.84 27.08
N LEU A 89 6.17 -12.99 26.41
CA LEU A 89 6.64 -12.12 25.33
C LEU A 89 6.38 -10.66 25.68
N ASN A 90 7.33 -9.80 25.38
CA ASN A 90 7.12 -8.37 25.19
C ASN A 90 6.85 -8.12 23.72
N VAL A 91 5.74 -7.47 23.44
CA VAL A 91 5.29 -7.06 22.12
C VAL A 91 5.43 -5.55 22.00
N ALA A 92 6.01 -5.11 20.88
CA ALA A 92 6.23 -3.70 20.57
C ALA A 92 6.04 -3.44 19.08
N ASN A 93 6.02 -2.15 18.72
CA ASN A 93 5.97 -1.66 17.33
C ASN A 93 4.85 -2.29 16.50
N ASP A 94 3.70 -2.52 17.11
CA ASP A 94 2.58 -3.15 16.41
C ASP A 94 1.94 -2.16 15.42
N VAL A 95 1.69 -2.66 14.22
CA VAL A 95 1.01 -1.96 13.14
C VAL A 95 -0.01 -2.92 12.54
N SER A 96 -1.24 -2.47 12.39
CA SER A 96 -2.29 -3.20 11.68
C SER A 96 -2.90 -2.33 10.60
N ALA A 97 -3.31 -2.96 9.51
CA ALA A 97 -3.89 -2.33 8.36
C ALA A 97 -5.01 -3.19 7.80
N GLY A 98 -6.08 -2.58 7.32
CA GLY A 98 -7.11 -3.28 6.56
C GLY A 98 -7.74 -2.40 5.51
N GLY A 99 -8.31 -3.03 4.47
CA GLY A 99 -9.03 -2.33 3.43
C GLY A 99 -8.95 -2.98 2.06
N LEU A 100 -9.20 -2.16 1.04
CA LEU A 100 -9.06 -2.51 -0.36
C LEU A 100 -8.29 -1.40 -1.06
N LEU A 101 -7.25 -1.79 -1.80
CA LEU A 101 -6.39 -0.90 -2.57
C LEU A 101 -6.41 -1.28 -4.06
N VAL A 102 -6.38 -0.27 -4.92
CA VAL A 102 -6.22 -0.39 -6.37
C VAL A 102 -5.08 0.53 -6.81
N GLY A 103 -4.12 0.03 -7.56
CA GLY A 103 -3.01 0.80 -8.10
C GLY A 103 -2.93 0.74 -9.62
N LEU A 104 -2.41 1.80 -10.24
CA LEU A 104 -2.16 1.89 -11.68
C LEU A 104 -0.89 2.73 -11.93
N ASN A 105 0.16 2.10 -12.45
CA ASN A 105 1.44 2.72 -12.78
C ASN A 105 1.71 2.61 -14.29
N LEU A 106 2.26 3.68 -14.89
CA LEU A 106 2.84 3.71 -16.21
C LEU A 106 4.35 3.88 -16.11
N SER A 107 5.11 2.92 -16.62
CA SER A 107 6.54 3.08 -16.83
C SER A 107 6.80 3.57 -18.25
N LEU A 108 7.69 4.55 -18.38
CA LEU A 108 8.22 5.07 -19.64
C LEU A 108 9.75 4.96 -19.58
N GLY A 109 10.33 4.19 -20.49
CA GLY A 109 11.78 4.13 -20.65
C GLY A 109 12.17 4.70 -22.00
N ALA A 110 13.29 5.43 -22.07
CA ALA A 110 13.94 5.70 -23.33
C ALA A 110 15.42 5.35 -23.23
N THR A 111 15.99 4.88 -24.33
CA THR A 111 17.42 4.63 -24.50
C THR A 111 17.86 5.36 -25.75
N ILE A 112 18.79 6.29 -25.59
CA ILE A 112 19.41 7.03 -26.68
C ILE A 112 20.91 6.73 -26.64
N THR A 113 21.41 6.04 -27.66
CA THR A 113 22.81 5.72 -27.85
C THR A 113 23.31 6.36 -29.13
N VAL A 114 24.37 7.16 -29.04
CA VAL A 114 25.07 7.72 -30.19
C VAL A 114 26.43 7.05 -30.30
N GLN A 115 26.71 6.48 -31.45
CA GLN A 115 27.96 5.80 -31.75
C GLN A 115 28.68 6.56 -32.86
N GLN A 116 29.99 6.76 -32.68
CA GLN A 116 30.87 7.37 -33.67
C GLN A 116 31.72 6.29 -34.32
N LEU A 117 31.88 6.36 -35.63
CA LEU A 117 32.78 5.50 -36.39
C LEU A 117 34.21 5.93 -36.10
N SER A 118 34.97 5.03 -35.47
CA SER A 118 36.40 5.13 -35.32
C SER A 118 37.08 4.36 -36.45
N ILE A 119 37.95 5.05 -37.17
CA ILE A 119 38.74 4.48 -38.26
C ILE A 119 40.14 4.28 -37.71
N ASN A 120 40.57 3.02 -37.64
CA ASN A 120 41.90 2.66 -37.13
C ASN A 120 42.68 1.98 -38.25
N TRP A 121 43.94 2.38 -38.40
CA TRP A 121 44.87 1.66 -39.26
C TRP A 121 45.46 0.48 -38.49
N VAL A 122 45.17 -0.74 -38.93
CA VAL A 122 45.72 -1.96 -38.32
C VAL A 122 46.98 -2.32 -39.09
N TRP A 123 48.12 -2.29 -38.39
CA TRP A 123 49.42 -2.58 -38.98
C TRP A 123 49.76 -4.06 -38.82
N ASP A 124 49.47 -4.85 -39.86
CA ASP A 124 49.69 -6.31 -39.92
C ASP A 124 50.68 -6.66 -41.06
N GLY A 125 51.70 -5.82 -41.28
CA GLY A 125 52.66 -5.99 -42.37
C GLY A 125 52.03 -5.81 -43.76
N TRP A 126 52.21 -6.79 -44.66
CA TRP A 126 51.68 -6.74 -46.03
C TRP A 126 50.14 -6.80 -46.12
N ASN A 127 49.45 -7.18 -45.04
CA ASN A 127 47.99 -7.22 -44.95
C ASN A 127 47.42 -6.08 -44.09
N SER A 128 48.17 -4.98 -43.97
CA SER A 128 47.68 -3.78 -43.26
C SER A 128 46.42 -3.26 -43.93
N HIS A 129 45.39 -3.01 -43.14
CA HIS A 129 44.07 -2.61 -43.62
C HIS A 129 43.45 -1.57 -42.69
N ILE A 130 42.44 -0.89 -43.22
CA ILE A 130 41.61 0.02 -42.44
C ILE A 130 40.54 -0.83 -41.74
N ALA A 131 40.51 -0.78 -40.42
CA ALA A 131 39.42 -1.34 -39.63
C ALA A 131 38.51 -0.21 -39.13
N THR A 132 37.20 -0.42 -39.24
CA THR A 132 36.20 0.54 -38.77
C THR A 132 35.40 -0.06 -37.63
N ASN A 133 35.40 0.61 -36.47
CA ASN A 133 34.65 0.19 -35.28
C ASN A 133 33.70 1.29 -34.85
N TRP A 134 32.48 0.93 -34.45
CA TRP A 134 31.53 1.86 -33.84
C TRP A 134 31.80 1.98 -32.35
N ASN A 135 32.23 3.15 -31.90
CA ASN A 135 32.47 3.43 -30.49
C ASN A 135 31.30 4.25 -29.94
N THR A 136 30.77 3.87 -28.77
CA THR A 136 29.71 4.63 -28.12
C THR A 136 30.27 5.97 -27.64
N ALA A 137 29.84 7.06 -28.28
CA ALA A 137 30.18 8.42 -27.88
C ALA A 137 29.29 8.90 -26.72
N PHE A 138 28.04 8.44 -26.70
CA PHE A 138 27.04 8.86 -25.72
C PHE A 138 26.00 7.76 -25.53
N ASN A 139 25.63 7.47 -24.28
CA ASN A 139 24.53 6.56 -23.96
C ASN A 139 23.76 7.10 -22.76
N VAL A 140 22.48 7.38 -22.95
CA VAL A 140 21.58 7.89 -21.92
C VAL A 140 20.30 7.07 -21.94
N SER A 141 19.91 6.58 -20.76
CA SER A 141 18.71 5.74 -20.60
C SER A 141 17.81 6.25 -19.47
N PRO A 142 17.05 7.33 -19.68
CA PRO A 142 16.10 7.80 -18.69
C PRO A 142 14.96 6.79 -18.51
N ALA A 143 14.67 6.46 -17.25
CA ALA A 143 13.49 5.71 -16.85
C ALA A 143 12.61 6.61 -15.99
N ILE A 144 11.40 6.89 -16.47
CA ILE A 144 10.40 7.70 -15.79
C ILE A 144 9.23 6.77 -15.44
N GLN A 145 8.87 6.72 -14.18
CA GLN A 145 7.63 6.08 -13.76
C GLN A 145 6.60 7.17 -13.46
N VAL A 146 5.36 6.98 -13.90
CA VAL A 146 4.25 7.92 -13.73
C VAL A 146 3.08 7.19 -13.08
N ASP A 147 2.60 7.73 -11.96
CA ASP A 147 1.35 7.32 -11.33
C ASP A 147 0.17 7.75 -12.23
N LEU A 148 -0.27 6.84 -13.11
CA LEU A 148 -1.32 7.10 -14.08
C LEU A 148 -2.66 7.30 -13.40
N LEU A 149 -2.94 6.62 -12.29
CA LEU A 149 -4.19 6.83 -11.55
C LEU A 149 -4.21 8.25 -10.96
N GLY A 150 -3.10 8.70 -10.37
CA GLY A 150 -2.96 10.08 -9.92
C GLY A 150 -3.03 11.11 -11.05
N LEU A 151 -2.44 10.82 -12.20
CA LEU A 151 -2.51 11.69 -13.38
C LEU A 151 -3.91 11.70 -14.01
N ILE A 152 -4.57 10.54 -14.13
CA ILE A 152 -5.94 10.41 -14.63
C ILE A 152 -6.90 11.12 -13.68
N ILE A 153 -6.79 10.95 -12.36
CA ILE A 153 -7.60 11.69 -11.40
C ILE A 153 -7.32 13.19 -11.54
N THR A 154 -6.06 13.60 -11.66
CA THR A 154 -5.71 15.02 -11.88
C THR A 154 -6.30 15.57 -13.17
N VAL A 155 -6.27 14.81 -14.27
CA VAL A 155 -6.81 15.18 -15.58
C VAL A 155 -8.33 15.12 -15.62
N ILE A 156 -8.97 14.14 -14.98
CA ILE A 156 -10.43 14.07 -14.82
C ILE A 156 -10.91 15.26 -13.99
N LEU A 157 -10.23 15.59 -12.89
CA LEU A 157 -10.50 16.79 -12.11
C LEU A 157 -10.34 18.03 -12.99
N TYR A 158 -9.26 18.14 -13.77
CA TYR A 158 -9.01 19.26 -14.71
C TYR A 158 -10.06 19.37 -15.84
N ILE A 159 -10.53 18.25 -16.39
CA ILE A 159 -11.54 18.20 -17.46
C ILE A 159 -12.95 18.45 -16.91
N ASN A 160 -13.27 17.99 -15.69
CA ASN A 160 -14.51 18.33 -15.01
C ASN A 160 -14.55 19.81 -14.60
N ASP A 161 -13.40 20.40 -14.25
CA ASP A 161 -13.22 21.85 -14.03
C ASP A 161 -13.56 22.66 -15.29
N GLN A 162 -13.25 22.12 -16.48
CA GLN A 162 -13.58 22.73 -17.78
C GLN A 162 -15.07 22.61 -18.16
N LYS A 163 -15.85 21.76 -17.48
CA LYS A 163 -17.29 21.56 -17.74
C LYS A 163 -18.22 22.07 -16.65
N GLY A 164 -17.69 22.72 -15.60
CA GLY A 164 -18.51 23.42 -14.61
C GLY A 164 -19.28 22.51 -13.66
N ASP A 165 -18.77 21.32 -13.36
CA ASP A 165 -19.33 20.44 -12.32
C ASP A 165 -18.23 19.96 -11.37
N ASP A 166 -18.06 20.72 -10.29
CA ASP A 166 -17.17 20.42 -9.17
C ASP A 166 -17.65 19.17 -8.41
N LYS A 167 -17.01 18.02 -8.65
CA LYS A 167 -17.15 16.85 -7.78
C LYS A 167 -15.81 16.53 -7.12
N ASN A 168 -15.68 17.00 -5.88
CA ASN A 168 -14.67 16.52 -4.94
C ASN A 168 -14.98 15.05 -4.64
N GLN A 169 -14.17 14.12 -5.14
CA GLN A 169 -14.15 12.75 -4.67
C GLN A 169 -12.76 12.50 -4.07
N PHE A 170 -12.69 12.43 -2.74
CA PHE A 170 -11.47 12.10 -2.01
C PHE A 170 -11.20 10.61 -2.14
N LEU A 171 -10.50 10.22 -3.21
CA LEU A 171 -9.72 9.00 -3.21
C LEU A 171 -8.38 9.33 -2.57
N SER A 172 -8.15 8.83 -1.35
CA SER A 172 -6.87 9.03 -0.65
C SER A 172 -5.76 8.29 -1.38
N LYS A 173 -4.65 8.99 -1.66
CA LYS A 173 -3.44 8.40 -2.23
C LYS A 173 -2.65 7.76 -1.09
N VAL A 174 -2.44 6.45 -1.15
CA VAL A 174 -1.47 5.76 -0.27
C VAL A 174 -0.14 5.66 -1.03
N ASN A 175 0.92 6.21 -0.44
CA ASN A 175 2.28 6.11 -0.98
C ASN A 175 2.90 4.77 -0.54
N ASP A 176 3.63 4.12 -1.45
CA ASP A 176 4.57 3.03 -1.18
C ASP A 176 4.02 1.77 -0.47
N PHE A 177 3.01 1.10 -1.05
CA PHE A 177 2.55 -0.21 -0.54
C PHE A 177 3.12 -1.41 -1.31
N THR A 178 3.63 -1.23 -2.54
CA THR A 178 4.36 -2.27 -3.29
C THR A 178 5.52 -1.67 -4.10
N PRO A 179 6.66 -2.38 -4.26
CA PRO A 179 7.86 -1.82 -4.88
C PRO A 179 7.71 -1.36 -6.36
N ASN A 180 6.59 -1.69 -7.01
CA ASN A 180 6.34 -1.40 -8.43
C ASN A 180 5.13 -0.46 -8.67
N LEU A 181 4.46 0.05 -7.62
CA LEU A 181 3.35 1.01 -7.75
C LEU A 181 3.73 2.35 -7.07
N LEU A 182 3.78 3.42 -7.87
CA LEU A 182 4.01 4.79 -7.39
C LEU A 182 2.83 5.39 -6.57
N GLY A 183 1.68 4.72 -6.58
CA GLY A 183 0.47 5.16 -5.88
C GLY A 183 -0.66 4.13 -5.97
N SER A 184 -1.43 4.03 -4.90
CA SER A 184 -2.70 3.29 -4.86
C SER A 184 -3.82 4.12 -4.27
N TYR A 185 -5.03 3.85 -4.75
CA TYR A 185 -6.28 4.47 -4.36
C TYR A 185 -7.23 3.39 -3.86
N GLY A 186 -7.90 3.66 -2.75
CA GLY A 186 -8.78 2.70 -2.11
C GLY A 186 -9.29 3.23 -0.78
N PHE A 187 -10.07 2.41 -0.07
CA PHE A 187 -10.45 2.70 1.31
C PHE A 187 -9.66 1.76 2.22
N PHE A 188 -8.88 2.36 3.10
CA PHE A 188 -7.92 1.68 3.95
C PHE A 188 -7.78 2.46 5.26
N ASP A 189 -7.54 1.73 6.33
CA ASP A 189 -7.18 2.30 7.62
C ASP A 189 -5.96 1.56 8.18
N GLN A 190 -5.05 2.31 8.78
CA GLN A 190 -3.88 1.78 9.47
C GLN A 190 -3.79 2.40 10.85
N LYS A 191 -3.57 1.54 11.83
CA LYS A 191 -3.37 1.91 13.22
C LYS A 191 -2.07 1.30 13.73
N ALA A 192 -1.43 1.98 14.67
CA ALA A 192 -0.24 1.51 15.34
C ALA A 192 -0.42 1.58 16.85
N ASN A 193 0.38 0.80 17.59
CA ASN A 193 0.39 0.77 19.05
C ASN A 193 -0.97 0.40 19.66
N GLN A 194 -1.65 -0.60 19.11
CA GLN A 194 -2.94 -1.08 19.62
C GLN A 194 -2.77 -2.32 20.49
N LEU A 195 -1.92 -3.27 20.08
CA LEU A 195 -1.84 -4.58 20.71
C LEU A 195 -1.48 -4.46 22.20
N ALA A 196 -0.42 -3.70 22.50
CA ALA A 196 0.04 -3.44 23.87
C ALA A 196 -0.97 -2.59 24.68
N ASN A 197 -1.69 -1.68 24.04
CA ASN A 197 -2.59 -0.73 24.70
C ASN A 197 -4.01 -1.26 24.89
N SER A 198 -4.40 -2.30 24.15
CA SER A 198 -5.74 -2.90 24.19
C SER A 198 -6.02 -3.65 25.49
N GLY A 199 -4.98 -4.15 26.16
CA GLY A 199 -5.11 -4.98 27.37
C GLY A 199 -5.73 -6.36 27.13
N ASN A 200 -6.02 -6.72 25.87
CA ASN A 200 -6.64 -7.99 25.49
C ASN A 200 -6.11 -8.56 24.15
N GLY A 201 -5.03 -7.99 23.62
CA GLY A 201 -4.40 -8.46 22.38
C GLY A 201 -5.19 -8.14 21.13
N GLN A 202 -5.97 -7.05 21.15
CA GLN A 202 -6.78 -6.63 20.03
C GLN A 202 -6.11 -5.53 19.21
N MET A 203 -6.31 -5.63 17.90
CA MET A 203 -6.06 -4.59 16.91
C MET A 203 -7.38 -4.30 16.21
N SER A 204 -7.64 -3.04 15.93
CA SER A 204 -8.87 -2.61 15.26
C SER A 204 -8.56 -1.58 14.19
N PHE A 205 -9.18 -1.75 13.04
CA PHE A 205 -9.08 -0.80 11.94
C PHE A 205 -10.45 -0.67 11.28
N GLU A 206 -10.70 0.51 10.74
CA GLU A 206 -12.00 0.89 10.21
C GLU A 206 -11.86 1.49 8.81
N PRO A 207 -11.57 0.64 7.81
CA PRO A 207 -11.54 1.09 6.43
C PRO A 207 -12.93 1.55 6.01
N ALA A 208 -13.04 2.82 5.64
CA ALA A 208 -14.28 3.47 5.26
C ALA A 208 -14.19 4.13 3.88
N LEU A 209 -15.21 3.92 3.06
CA LEU A 209 -15.40 4.62 1.80
C LEU A 209 -16.50 5.67 2.00
N LEU A 210 -16.09 6.93 2.07
CA LEU A 210 -16.99 8.08 2.23
C LEU A 210 -17.12 8.82 0.90
N ILE A 211 -18.35 9.00 0.44
CA ILE A 211 -18.70 9.78 -0.75
C ILE A 211 -19.19 11.15 -0.28
N PRO A 212 -18.38 12.20 -0.42
CA PRO A 212 -18.79 13.57 -0.12
C PRO A 212 -19.78 14.10 -1.16
N ILE A 213 -20.78 14.86 -0.70
CA ILE A 213 -21.64 15.70 -1.53
C ILE A 213 -21.22 17.15 -1.27
N ASN A 214 -20.69 17.82 -2.29
CA ASN A 214 -20.30 19.22 -2.16
C ASN A 214 -21.54 20.12 -2.28
N LEU A 215 -21.85 20.85 -1.22
CA LEU A 215 -22.92 21.83 -1.17
C LEU A 215 -22.48 23.24 -1.56
N ALA A 216 -21.16 23.51 -1.61
CA ALA A 216 -20.65 24.83 -2.00
C ALA A 216 -21.10 25.26 -3.40
N THR A 217 -21.32 24.30 -4.30
CA THR A 217 -21.80 24.50 -5.66
C THR A 217 -23.25 24.97 -5.75
N PHE A 218 -24.06 24.69 -4.71
CA PHE A 218 -25.49 25.02 -4.69
C PHE A 218 -25.78 26.34 -3.97
N ILE A 219 -24.78 26.97 -3.33
CA ILE A 219 -24.95 28.22 -2.59
C ILE A 219 -24.25 29.35 -3.36
N PRO A 220 -24.98 30.28 -4.00
CA PRO A 220 -24.40 31.29 -4.90
C PRO A 220 -23.27 32.12 -4.29
N GLN A 221 -23.38 32.46 -3.00
CA GLN A 221 -22.37 33.24 -2.28
C GLN A 221 -21.03 32.48 -2.15
N LEU A 222 -21.09 31.16 -1.99
CA LEU A 222 -19.91 30.30 -1.85
C LEU A 222 -19.31 29.95 -3.20
N VAL A 223 -20.13 29.90 -4.26
CA VAL A 223 -19.65 29.79 -5.65
C VAL A 223 -18.72 30.94 -6.00
N ASP A 224 -19.03 32.18 -5.60
CA ASP A 224 -18.18 33.34 -5.90
C ASP A 224 -16.87 33.33 -5.09
N ILE A 225 -16.91 32.83 -3.85
CA ILE A 225 -15.69 32.55 -3.07
C ILE A 225 -14.86 31.47 -3.76
N ASN A 226 -15.50 30.40 -4.24
CA ASN A 226 -14.81 29.31 -4.94
C ASN A 226 -14.17 29.80 -6.24
N LYS A 227 -14.84 30.67 -7.01
CA LYS A 227 -14.25 31.34 -8.19
C LYS A 227 -13.04 32.20 -7.83
N GLY A 228 -13.09 32.93 -6.72
CA GLY A 228 -11.95 33.71 -6.22
C GLY A 228 -10.76 32.83 -5.84
N LEU A 229 -11.03 31.71 -5.16
CA LEU A 229 -10.01 30.73 -4.79
C LEU A 229 -9.45 29.99 -6.01
N ALA A 230 -10.26 29.73 -7.03
CA ALA A 230 -9.83 29.07 -8.27
C ALA A 230 -8.71 29.85 -9.00
N VAL A 231 -8.69 31.19 -8.89
CA VAL A 231 -7.58 32.03 -9.40
C VAL A 231 -6.25 31.66 -8.76
N LEU A 232 -6.26 31.24 -7.49
CA LEU A 232 -5.10 30.77 -6.74
C LEU A 232 -4.92 29.24 -6.83
N TRP A 233 -5.57 28.59 -7.80
CA TRP A 233 -5.69 27.13 -7.91
C TRP A 233 -6.15 26.49 -6.60
N GLY A 234 -7.00 27.21 -5.88
CA GLY A 234 -7.63 26.78 -4.65
C GLY A 234 -9.10 26.45 -4.84
N GLY A 235 -9.71 25.95 -3.77
CA GLY A 235 -11.12 25.63 -3.76
C GLY A 235 -11.63 25.44 -2.35
N PHE A 236 -12.95 25.52 -2.23
CA PHE A 236 -13.67 25.31 -0.99
C PHE A 236 -14.82 24.33 -1.23
N GLY A 237 -14.91 23.31 -0.38
CA GLY A 237 -15.99 22.35 -0.39
C GLY A 237 -16.48 22.06 1.01
N PHE A 238 -17.78 21.84 1.14
CA PHE A 238 -18.36 21.35 2.39
C PHE A 238 -19.68 20.66 2.09
N GLY A 239 -20.12 19.78 2.97
CA GLY A 239 -21.43 19.17 2.85
C GLY A 239 -21.53 17.84 3.56
N PRO A 240 -22.64 17.11 3.37
CA PRO A 240 -22.78 15.78 3.92
C PRO A 240 -21.88 14.79 3.16
N GLN A 241 -21.56 13.69 3.83
CA GLN A 241 -20.91 12.54 3.21
C GLN A 241 -21.68 11.28 3.62
N PHE A 242 -21.72 10.32 2.72
CA PHE A 242 -22.39 9.03 2.92
C PHE A 242 -21.44 7.93 2.51
N GLY A 243 -21.41 6.84 3.26
CA GLY A 243 -20.44 5.80 2.97
C GLY A 243 -20.74 4.48 3.63
N ILE A 244 -19.78 3.58 3.47
CA ILE A 244 -19.75 2.29 4.13
C ILE A 244 -18.43 2.15 4.87
N SER A 245 -18.46 1.49 6.02
CA SER A 245 -17.27 1.10 6.77
C SER A 245 -17.27 -0.41 7.01
N ILE A 246 -16.07 -0.97 7.11
CA ILE A 246 -15.85 -2.39 7.43
C ILE A 246 -15.04 -2.45 8.74
N PRO A 247 -15.65 -2.06 9.88
CA PRO A 247 -14.96 -2.08 11.17
C PRO A 247 -14.52 -3.50 11.46
N THR A 248 -13.22 -3.72 11.65
CA THR A 248 -12.69 -5.07 11.84
C THR A 248 -11.87 -5.12 13.10
N THR A 249 -12.13 -6.13 13.92
CA THR A 249 -11.31 -6.45 15.09
C THR A 249 -10.54 -7.73 14.84
N VAL A 250 -9.23 -7.68 15.07
CA VAL A 250 -8.32 -8.83 15.04
C VAL A 250 -7.84 -9.05 16.47
N THR A 251 -7.94 -10.29 16.96
CA THR A 251 -7.50 -10.67 18.30
C THR A 251 -6.43 -11.74 18.18
N VAL A 252 -5.25 -11.52 18.76
CA VAL A 252 -4.25 -12.57 18.94
C VAL A 252 -4.76 -13.51 20.02
N ASN A 253 -4.92 -14.79 19.70
CA ASN A 253 -5.56 -15.77 20.58
C ASN A 253 -4.63 -16.89 21.05
N SER A 254 -3.50 -17.06 20.38
CA SER A 254 -2.50 -18.07 20.71
C SER A 254 -1.13 -17.70 20.15
N PHE A 255 -0.09 -18.29 20.73
CA PHE A 255 1.26 -18.30 20.19
C PHE A 255 1.71 -19.74 19.98
N SER A 256 2.57 -19.97 19.01
CA SER A 256 3.22 -21.26 18.80
C SER A 256 4.73 -21.08 18.80
N VAL A 257 5.45 -21.96 19.49
CA VAL A 257 6.91 -22.06 19.42
C VAL A 257 7.21 -23.44 18.85
N ASP A 258 7.69 -23.49 17.61
CA ASP A 258 7.70 -24.70 16.77
C ASP A 258 6.35 -25.46 16.83
N SER A 259 6.37 -26.71 17.33
CA SER A 259 5.18 -27.56 17.45
C SER A 259 4.40 -27.35 18.75
N SER A 260 4.90 -26.52 19.67
CA SER A 260 4.27 -26.25 20.96
C SER A 260 3.32 -25.06 20.88
N ASN A 261 2.05 -25.27 21.18
CA ASN A 261 1.04 -24.22 21.24
C ASN A 261 0.86 -23.68 22.67
N TYR A 262 0.85 -22.37 22.79
CA TYR A 262 0.59 -21.64 24.02
C TYR A 262 -0.73 -20.85 23.85
N SER A 263 -1.66 -21.11 24.76
CA SER A 263 -3.00 -20.50 24.79
C SER A 263 -3.23 -19.77 26.12
N ASN A 264 -4.47 -19.34 26.41
CA ASN A 264 -4.82 -18.61 27.64
C ASN A 264 -3.98 -17.34 27.83
N LEU A 265 -4.01 -16.48 26.82
CA LEU A 265 -3.23 -15.25 26.81
C LEU A 265 -3.71 -14.29 27.89
N THR A 266 -2.77 -13.79 28.69
CA THR A 266 -2.99 -12.70 29.65
C THR A 266 -2.11 -11.52 29.22
N TRP A 267 -2.76 -10.41 28.90
CA TRP A 267 -2.09 -9.18 28.47
C TRP A 267 -1.95 -8.21 29.63
N ASN A 268 -0.77 -7.62 29.76
CA ASN A 268 -0.46 -6.56 30.71
C ASN A 268 0.44 -5.53 30.03
N GLY A 269 -0.19 -4.55 29.40
CA GLY A 269 0.52 -3.61 28.52
C GLY A 269 1.19 -4.36 27.36
N GLY A 270 2.46 -4.03 27.11
CA GLY A 270 3.27 -4.72 26.11
C GLY A 270 3.66 -6.16 26.46
N THR A 271 3.44 -6.63 27.69
CA THR A 271 3.77 -8.02 28.05
C THR A 271 2.57 -8.93 27.88
N VAL A 272 2.75 -10.05 27.19
CA VAL A 272 1.79 -11.15 27.11
C VAL A 272 2.37 -12.42 27.73
N THR A 273 1.56 -13.07 28.57
CA THR A 273 1.87 -14.38 29.13
C THR A 273 0.89 -15.41 28.58
N ALA A 274 1.40 -16.54 28.13
CA ALA A 274 0.63 -17.65 27.57
C ALA A 274 1.03 -18.97 28.26
N THR A 275 0.12 -19.92 28.37
CA THR A 275 0.33 -21.19 29.09
C THR A 275 -0.13 -22.40 28.27
N GLY A 276 0.28 -23.59 28.69
CA GLY A 276 -0.16 -24.86 28.11
C GLY A 276 0.78 -25.44 27.05
N GLY A 277 1.87 -24.74 26.74
CA GLY A 277 2.90 -25.25 25.85
C GLY A 277 3.90 -26.17 26.54
N THR A 278 4.70 -26.88 25.73
CA THR A 278 5.90 -27.60 26.17
C THR A 278 7.13 -26.77 25.84
N GLU A 279 8.04 -26.64 26.80
CA GLU A 279 9.29 -25.90 26.59
C GLU A 279 10.17 -26.61 25.55
N ILE A 280 10.71 -25.84 24.61
CA ILE A 280 11.61 -26.32 23.56
C ILE A 280 12.97 -25.66 23.76
N ALA A 281 14.03 -26.45 23.97
CA ALA A 281 15.34 -25.94 24.37
C ALA A 281 16.05 -25.09 23.30
N SER A 282 15.74 -25.30 22.02
CA SER A 282 16.35 -24.58 20.89
C SER A 282 15.29 -24.32 19.82
N PRO A 283 14.38 -23.37 20.09
CA PRO A 283 13.25 -23.16 19.21
C PRO A 283 13.70 -22.51 17.91
N THR A 284 13.05 -22.85 16.80
CA THR A 284 13.42 -22.32 15.47
C THR A 284 12.41 -21.34 14.89
N THR A 285 11.15 -21.48 15.28
CA THR A 285 10.03 -20.68 14.77
C THR A 285 9.16 -20.17 15.91
N LEU A 286 8.66 -18.96 15.73
CA LEU A 286 7.64 -18.35 16.54
C LEU A 286 6.44 -18.08 15.64
N GLY A 287 5.23 -18.37 16.10
CA GLY A 287 4.01 -18.07 15.38
C GLY A 287 2.92 -17.53 16.29
N CYS A 288 1.87 -16.99 15.68
CA CYS A 288 0.68 -16.56 16.37
C CYS A 288 -0.58 -16.99 15.63
N GLY A 289 -1.58 -17.37 16.41
CA GLY A 289 -2.95 -17.53 15.95
C GLY A 289 -3.72 -16.25 16.18
N VAL A 290 -4.49 -15.85 15.17
CA VAL A 290 -5.34 -14.67 15.22
C VAL A 290 -6.76 -15.04 14.82
N SER A 291 -7.73 -14.42 15.49
CA SER A 291 -9.12 -14.44 15.08
C SER A 291 -9.56 -13.06 14.64
N HIS A 292 -10.19 -12.93 13.49
CA HIS A 292 -10.74 -11.66 13.02
C HIS A 292 -12.25 -11.72 12.82
N SER A 293 -12.92 -10.58 13.01
CA SER A 293 -14.34 -10.42 12.78
C SER A 293 -14.59 -9.10 12.05
N PRO A 294 -14.76 -9.11 10.71
CA PRO A 294 -15.18 -7.91 10.00
C PRO A 294 -16.64 -7.62 10.31
N GLY A 295 -16.94 -6.35 10.49
CA GLY A 295 -18.29 -5.82 10.58
C GLY A 295 -18.70 -5.11 9.30
N PHE A 296 -19.85 -4.45 9.37
CA PHE A 296 -20.34 -3.59 8.31
C PHE A 296 -21.17 -2.47 8.93
N ASP A 297 -20.88 -1.22 8.54
CA ASP A 297 -21.70 -0.08 8.91
C ASP A 297 -21.97 0.84 7.71
N VAL A 298 -23.03 1.63 7.83
CA VAL A 298 -23.35 2.74 6.94
C VAL A 298 -22.99 4.03 7.66
N GLN A 299 -22.16 4.82 7.03
CA GLN A 299 -21.70 6.08 7.60
C GLN A 299 -22.45 7.26 7.02
N ILE A 300 -22.84 8.20 7.88
CA ILE A 300 -23.30 9.52 7.51
C ILE A 300 -22.44 10.52 8.25
N GLY A 301 -21.99 11.55 7.54
CA GLY A 301 -21.11 12.54 8.13
C GLY A 301 -21.23 13.91 7.50
N ALA A 302 -20.37 14.80 7.94
CA ALA A 302 -20.13 16.09 7.33
C ALA A 302 -18.63 16.27 7.10
N TRP A 303 -18.30 16.94 6.02
CA TRP A 303 -16.93 17.32 5.69
C TRP A 303 -16.90 18.80 5.31
N ALA A 304 -15.73 19.41 5.51
CA ALA A 304 -15.40 20.72 5.01
C ALA A 304 -13.91 20.73 4.67
N GLN A 305 -13.55 21.34 3.56
CA GLN A 305 -12.20 21.35 3.09
C GLN A 305 -11.93 22.62 2.28
N PHE A 306 -10.73 23.13 2.45
CA PHE A 306 -10.20 24.31 1.81
C PHE A 306 -8.81 23.98 1.30
N TYR A 307 -8.51 24.34 0.06
CA TYR A 307 -7.17 24.19 -0.49
C TYR A 307 -6.76 25.39 -1.32
N ILE A 308 -5.45 25.62 -1.41
CA ILE A 308 -4.80 26.62 -2.27
C ILE A 308 -3.58 25.97 -2.94
N LEU A 309 -3.43 26.19 -4.25
CA LEU A 309 -2.35 25.63 -5.08
C LEU A 309 -2.22 24.10 -5.04
N LYS A 310 -3.20 23.39 -4.46
CA LYS A 310 -3.12 21.97 -4.06
C LYS A 310 -1.90 21.62 -3.17
N LEU A 311 -1.19 22.62 -2.64
CA LEU A 311 -0.05 22.47 -1.74
C LEU A 311 -0.44 22.72 -0.29
N PHE A 312 -1.39 23.63 -0.08
CA PHE A 312 -1.95 23.94 1.23
C PHE A 312 -3.38 23.44 1.25
N GLU A 313 -3.60 22.33 1.94
CA GLU A 313 -4.90 21.72 2.12
C GLU A 313 -5.22 21.66 3.62
N ILE A 314 -6.38 22.20 3.99
CA ILE A 314 -6.90 22.12 5.36
C ILE A 314 -8.34 21.60 5.24
N GLY A 315 -8.59 20.44 5.82
CA GLY A 315 -9.92 19.85 5.83
C GLY A 315 -10.22 19.13 7.13
N ALA A 316 -11.51 19.03 7.42
CA ALA A 316 -12.05 18.24 8.50
C ALA A 316 -13.16 17.35 7.95
N SER A 317 -13.21 16.12 8.43
CA SER A 317 -14.26 15.16 8.11
C SER A 317 -14.67 14.46 9.40
N VAL A 318 -15.98 14.38 9.63
CA VAL A 318 -16.57 13.68 10.77
C VAL A 318 -17.67 12.78 10.22
N ALA A 319 -17.66 11.51 10.59
CA ALA A 319 -18.70 10.55 10.25
C ALA A 319 -19.19 9.86 11.52
N ILE A 320 -20.46 9.44 11.49
CA ILE A 320 -21.07 8.59 12.50
C ILE A 320 -21.54 7.28 11.85
N ASP A 321 -21.37 6.19 12.58
CA ASP A 321 -21.85 4.86 12.23
C ASP A 321 -23.34 4.72 12.56
N ILE A 322 -24.17 4.54 11.53
CA ILE A 322 -25.63 4.55 11.68
C ILE A 322 -26.13 3.24 12.28
N LEU A 323 -25.60 2.09 11.85
CA LEU A 323 -26.03 0.80 12.38
C LEU A 323 -25.61 0.68 13.85
N ALA A 324 -24.37 1.03 14.18
CA ALA A 324 -23.89 1.08 15.56
C ALA A 324 -24.75 2.02 16.44
N LEU A 325 -25.15 3.20 15.93
CA LEU A 325 -26.04 4.12 16.65
C LEU A 325 -27.43 3.49 16.92
N LEU A 326 -27.91 2.65 16.01
CA LEU A 326 -29.15 1.89 16.16
C LEU A 326 -29.00 0.62 17.01
N GLY A 327 -27.79 0.34 17.53
CA GLY A 327 -27.48 -0.88 18.28
C GLY A 327 -27.39 -2.14 17.40
N ILE A 328 -27.25 -1.96 16.09
CA ILE A 328 -27.10 -3.05 15.11
C ILE A 328 -25.62 -3.12 14.76
N GLU A 329 -24.93 -4.19 15.16
CA GLU A 329 -23.54 -4.43 14.80
C GLU A 329 -23.43 -5.74 14.02
N PRO A 330 -23.63 -5.72 12.69
CA PRO A 330 -23.40 -6.90 11.87
C PRO A 330 -21.93 -7.30 12.02
N LYS A 331 -21.68 -8.51 12.52
CA LYS A 331 -20.34 -9.09 12.63
C LYS A 331 -20.31 -10.42 11.90
N PHE A 332 -19.33 -10.58 11.04
CA PHE A 332 -19.06 -11.84 10.34
C PHE A 332 -17.87 -12.53 11.01
N GLY A 333 -17.90 -13.85 11.13
CA GLY A 333 -16.86 -14.61 11.83
C GLY A 333 -17.24 -14.99 13.28
N PRO A 334 -16.26 -15.33 14.13
CA PRO A 334 -14.82 -15.15 13.95
C PRO A 334 -14.22 -16.10 12.90
N PHE A 335 -13.30 -15.59 12.11
CA PHE A 335 -12.45 -16.36 11.20
C PHE A 335 -11.07 -16.53 11.84
N GLN A 336 -10.43 -17.67 11.61
CA GLN A 336 -9.15 -18.02 12.24
C GLN A 336 -8.04 -18.02 11.18
N ASN A 337 -6.92 -17.40 11.50
CA ASN A 337 -5.71 -17.40 10.69
C ASN A 337 -4.49 -17.61 11.60
N SER A 338 -3.35 -17.97 11.01
CA SER A 338 -2.09 -18.10 11.73
C SER A 338 -0.91 -17.67 10.86
N VAL A 339 0.10 -17.07 11.48
CA VAL A 339 1.38 -16.75 10.84
C VAL A 339 2.53 -17.30 11.67
N SER A 340 3.68 -17.51 11.03
CA SER A 340 4.91 -17.95 11.69
C SER A 340 6.13 -17.33 11.03
N SER A 341 7.12 -16.99 11.85
CA SER A 341 8.41 -16.45 11.45
C SER A 341 9.55 -17.28 12.06
N PRO A 342 10.71 -17.37 11.41
CA PRO A 342 11.94 -17.83 12.05
C PRO A 342 12.28 -16.95 13.25
N ILE A 343 12.72 -17.56 14.34
CA ILE A 343 13.18 -16.84 15.54
C ILE A 343 14.41 -15.99 15.21
N GLY A 344 14.39 -14.72 15.62
CA GLY A 344 15.43 -13.75 15.27
C GLY A 344 15.32 -13.17 13.86
N GLY A 345 14.24 -13.50 13.14
CA GLY A 345 13.95 -13.02 11.78
C GLY A 345 12.54 -12.44 11.66
N GLY A 346 12.02 -12.39 10.43
CA GLY A 346 10.70 -11.86 10.12
C GLY A 346 9.87 -12.77 9.21
N PRO A 347 8.68 -12.32 8.77
CA PRO A 347 7.77 -13.13 7.95
C PRO A 347 8.48 -13.67 6.70
N ASN A 348 8.21 -14.93 6.35
CA ASN A 348 8.69 -15.50 5.08
C ASN A 348 7.86 -14.89 3.94
N ASP A 349 8.50 -14.03 3.16
CA ASP A 349 7.89 -13.17 2.14
C ASP A 349 7.59 -13.82 0.78
#